data_AF-A0A536E1V0-F1
#
_entry.id   AF-A0A536E1V0-F1
#
_cell.length_a   1.000
_cell.length_b   1.000
_cell.length_c   1.000
_cell.angle_alpha   90.00
_cell.angle_beta   90.00
_cell.angle_gamma   90.00
#
_symmetry.space_group_name_H-M   'P 1'
#
loop_
_entity.id
_entity.type
_entity.pdbx_description
1 polymer ?
#
loop_
_entity_poly.entity_id
_entity_poly.type
_entity_poly.pdbx_seq_one_letter_code
_entity_poly.pdbx_strand_id
1 'polypeptide(L)'
;MSEHELLLVQLGDALSKVARPHRCDDQLPAEVRMSLWQLGFPCSELTSREELIARLWARKRRVLTAMQPEWGGPPVTPPAAA
;
A
#
# COMPACT_ATOMS: atom_id res chain seq x y z
N MET A 1 13.66 10.27 9.90
CA MET A 1 12.57 9.66 9.11
C MET A 1 11.30 9.80 9.92
N SER A 2 10.25 10.34 9.31
CA SER A 2 8.92 10.45 9.90
C SER A 2 8.24 9.08 9.97
N GLU A 3 7.30 8.90 10.90
CA GLU A 3 6.57 7.63 11.08
C GLU A 3 5.88 7.16 9.80
N HIS A 4 5.34 8.08 9.00
CA HIS A 4 4.73 7.78 7.72
C HIS A 4 5.75 7.29 6.67
N GLU A 5 6.99 7.82 6.66
CA GLU A 5 8.05 7.35 5.76
C GLU A 5 8.45 5.91 6.11
N LEU A 6 8.60 5.62 7.40
CA LEU A 6 8.87 4.27 7.88
C LEU A 6 7.75 3.30 7.48
N LEU A 7 6.49 3.72 7.64
CA LEU A 7 5.33 2.92 7.25
C LEU A 7 5.31 2.66 5.73
N LEU A 8 5.68 3.64 4.90
CA LEU A 8 5.78 3.44 3.44
C LEU A 8 6.85 2.44 3.05
N VAL A 9 8.00 2.46 3.74
CA VAL A 9 9.08 1.49 3.54
C VAL A 9 8.59 0.08 3.91
N GLN A 10 7.94 -0.07 5.06
CA GLN A 10 7.39 -1.37 5.49
C GLN A 10 6.31 -1.90 4.54
N LEU A 11 5.39 -1.05 4.08
CA LEU A 11 4.38 -1.41 3.10
C LEU A 11 4.99 -1.79 1.74
N GLY A 12 6.05 -1.09 1.33
CA GLY A 12 6.78 -1.39 0.09
C GLY A 12 7.49 -2.74 0.13
N ASP A 13 8.16 -3.05 1.25
CA ASP A 13 8.82 -4.33 1.46
C ASP A 13 7.82 -5.49 1.49
N ALA A 14 6.71 -5.34 2.23
CA ALA A 14 5.63 -6.32 2.25
C ALA A 14 5.03 -6.54 0.85
N LEU A 15 4.79 -5.48 0.07
CA LEU A 15 4.32 -5.57 -1.31
C LEU A 15 5.30 -6.33 -2.20
N SER A 16 6.60 -6.06 -2.10
CA SER A 16 7.62 -6.76 -2.90
C SER A 16 7.62 -8.27 -2.62
N LYS A 17 7.52 -8.64 -1.34
CA LYS A 17 7.45 -10.03 -0.89
C LYS A 17 6.17 -10.72 -1.36
N VAL A 18 5.01 -10.03 -1.27
CA VAL A 18 3.72 -10.58 -1.69
C VAL A 18 3.52 -10.52 -3.21
N ALA A 19 4.19 -9.66 -3.97
CA ALA A 19 4.03 -9.57 -5.43
C ALA A 19 5.03 -10.43 -6.21
N ARG A 20 6.10 -10.93 -5.57
CA ARG A 20 7.10 -11.79 -6.22
C ARG A 20 6.42 -13.02 -6.84
N PRO A 21 6.76 -13.48 -8.04
CA PRO A 21 6.25 -14.77 -8.53
C PRO A 21 6.62 -15.87 -7.53
N HIS A 22 5.62 -16.46 -6.89
CA HIS A 22 5.75 -17.69 -6.09
C HIS A 22 5.01 -18.79 -6.85
N ARG A 23 5.30 -20.07 -6.59
CA ARG A 23 4.52 -21.13 -7.22
C ARG A 23 3.07 -21.03 -6.75
N CYS A 24 2.11 -21.40 -7.60
CA CYS A 24 0.69 -21.16 -7.37
C CYS A 24 0.15 -21.78 -6.07
N ASP A 25 0.81 -22.82 -5.55
CA ASP A 25 0.45 -23.51 -4.31
C ASP A 25 1.30 -23.11 -3.09
N ASP A 26 2.27 -22.21 -3.24
CA ASP A 26 3.11 -21.78 -2.11
C ASP A 26 2.33 -20.82 -1.21
N GLN A 27 2.05 -21.26 0.02
CA GLN A 27 1.63 -20.36 1.08
C GLN A 27 2.65 -19.25 1.27
N LEU A 28 2.18 -18.04 1.62
CA LEU A 28 3.08 -16.95 1.99
C LEU A 28 3.97 -17.40 3.16
N PRO A 29 5.29 -17.14 3.11
CA PRO A 29 6.18 -17.46 4.22
C PRO A 29 5.67 -16.87 5.54
N ALA A 30 5.90 -17.59 6.64
CA ALA A 30 5.42 -17.19 7.97
C ALA A 30 5.86 -15.76 8.34
N GLU A 31 7.08 -15.37 7.97
CA GLU A 31 7.60 -14.01 8.17
C GLU A 31 6.75 -12.96 7.44
N VAL A 32 6.38 -13.22 6.19
CA VAL A 32 5.52 -12.33 5.40
C VAL A 32 4.14 -12.22 6.05
N ARG A 33 3.57 -13.34 6.50
CA ARG A 33 2.28 -13.36 7.20
C ARG A 33 2.34 -12.56 8.50
N MET A 34 3.42 -12.68 9.28
CA MET A 34 3.62 -11.89 10.50
C MET A 34 3.76 -10.41 10.20
N SER A 35 4.55 -10.02 9.19
CA SER A 35 4.67 -8.62 8.78
C SER A 35 3.33 -8.03 8.34
N LEU A 36 2.53 -8.79 7.57
CA LEU A 36 1.20 -8.38 7.17
C LEU A 36 0.28 -8.20 8.38
N TRP A 37 0.34 -9.10 9.36
CA TRP A 37 -0.43 -9.00 10.60
C TRP A 37 -0.09 -7.74 11.40
N GLN A 38 1.20 -7.43 11.56
CA GLN A 38 1.67 -6.20 12.24
C GLN A 38 1.21 -4.94 11.51
N LEU A 39 1.11 -5.00 10.17
CA LEU A 39 0.56 -3.93 9.35
C LEU A 39 -0.98 -3.88 9.36
N GLY A 40 -1.66 -4.77 10.08
CA GLY A 40 -3.12 -4.82 10.17
C GLY A 40 -3.82 -5.48 8.99
N PHE A 41 -3.12 -6.37 8.27
CA PHE A 41 -3.66 -7.20 7.20
C PHE A 41 -3.73 -8.66 7.67
N PRO A 42 -4.84 -9.09 8.28
CA PRO A 42 -4.99 -10.48 8.69
C PRO A 42 -4.99 -11.38 7.46
N CYS A 43 -4.03 -12.30 7.41
CA CYS A 43 -3.94 -13.32 6.37
C CYS A 43 -4.73 -14.54 6.82
N SER A 44 -6.02 -14.60 6.44
CA SER A 44 -6.84 -15.81 6.60
C SER A 44 -6.74 -16.69 5.34
N GLU A 45 -7.06 -17.97 5.46
CA GLU A 45 -7.11 -18.90 4.31
C GLU A 45 -8.13 -18.48 3.24
N LEU A 46 -9.08 -17.60 3.61
CA LEU A 46 -10.09 -17.05 2.71
C LEU A 46 -9.61 -15.82 1.93
N THR A 47 -8.48 -15.22 2.33
CA THR A 47 -8.00 -14.00 1.68
C THR A 47 -7.04 -14.38 0.56
N SER A 48 -7.43 -14.12 -0.69
CA SER A 48 -6.57 -14.38 -1.83
C SER A 48 -5.36 -13.45 -1.84
N ARG A 49 -4.29 -13.91 -2.47
CA ARG A 49 -3.06 -13.13 -2.63
C ARG A 49 -3.29 -11.83 -3.39
N GLU A 50 -4.11 -11.87 -4.44
CA GLU A 50 -4.46 -10.69 -5.24
C GLU A 50 -5.18 -9.64 -4.39
N GLU A 51 -6.09 -10.08 -3.51
CA GLU A 51 -6.76 -9.18 -2.60
C GLU A 51 -5.81 -8.55 -1.57
N LEU A 52 -4.84 -9.32 -1.05
CA LEU A 52 -3.78 -8.77 -0.20
C LEU A 52 -2.97 -7.70 -0.93
N ILE A 53 -2.57 -7.95 -2.19
CA ILE A 53 -1.83 -6.98 -3.01
C ILE A 53 -2.66 -5.71 -3.21
N ALA A 54 -3.95 -5.84 -3.57
CA ALA A 54 -4.84 -4.72 -3.79
C ALA A 54 -5.02 -3.87 -2.51
N ARG A 55 -5.21 -4.52 -1.36
CA ARG A 55 -5.37 -3.86 -0.06
C ARG A 55 -4.08 -3.16 0.40
N LEU A 56 -2.92 -3.79 0.22
CA LEU A 56 -1.62 -3.18 0.52
C LEU A 56 -1.36 -1.95 -0.36
N TRP A 57 -1.65 -2.04 -1.66
CA TRP A 57 -1.57 -0.91 -2.58
C TRP A 57 -2.50 0.23 -2.21
N ALA A 58 -3.76 -0.08 -1.83
CA ALA A 58 -4.71 0.92 -1.37
C ALA A 58 -4.20 1.66 -0.12
N ARG A 59 -3.63 0.93 0.85
CA ARG A 59 -3.08 1.56 2.05
C ARG A 59 -1.82 2.38 1.77
N LYS A 60 -0.90 1.88 0.94
CA LYS A 60 0.28 2.64 0.51
C LYS A 60 -0.11 3.96 -0.15
N ARG A 61 -1.11 3.94 -1.05
CA ARG A 61 -1.66 5.15 -1.68
C ARG A 61 -2.26 6.11 -0.65
N ARG A 62 -3.05 5.62 0.30
CA ARG A 62 -3.62 6.48 1.36
C ARG A 62 -2.53 7.17 2.19
N VAL A 63 -1.47 6.46 2.56
CA VAL A 63 -0.35 7.06 3.30
C VAL A 63 0.37 8.09 2.44
N LEU A 64 0.63 7.81 1.15
CA LEU A 64 1.20 8.78 0.22
C LEU A 64 0.32 10.02 0.08
N THR A 65 -1.01 9.87 -0.04
CA THR A 65 -1.95 10.99 -0.12
C THR A 65 -2.00 11.79 1.17
N ALA A 66 -1.92 11.15 2.33
CA ALA A 66 -1.90 11.84 3.63
C ALA A 66 -0.57 12.59 3.88
N MET A 67 0.53 12.10 3.29
CA MET A 67 1.84 12.76 3.33
C MET A 67 2.01 13.87 2.30
N GLN A 68 1.17 13.89 1.26
CA GLN A 68 1.15 15.01 0.34
C GLN A 68 0.68 16.24 1.15
N PRO A 69 1.50 17.30 1.28
CA PRO A 69 0.94 18.58 1.67
C PRO A 69 -0.17 18.86 0.65
N GLU A 70 -1.34 19.24 1.15
CA GLU A 70 -2.52 19.59 0.37
C GLU A 70 -2.06 20.20 -0.95
N TRP A 71 -2.22 19.47 -2.05
CA TRP A 71 -1.78 19.94 -3.34
C TRP A 71 -2.72 21.11 -3.64
N GLY A 72 -2.30 22.31 -3.24
CA GLY A 72 -2.85 23.58 -3.68
C GLY A 72 -2.61 23.63 -5.17
N GLY A 73 -3.51 23.00 -5.92
CA GLY A 73 -3.49 23.08 -7.37
C GLY A 73 -3.47 24.56 -7.76
N PRO A 74 -2.73 24.95 -8.81
CA PRO A 74 -2.78 26.31 -9.30
C PRO A 74 -4.25 26.69 -9.53
N PRO A 75 -4.67 27.93 -9.18
CA PRO A 75 -6.05 28.35 -9.38
C PRO A 75 -6.31 28.32 -10.88
N VAL A 76 -6.99 27.27 -11.36
CA VAL A 76 -7.59 27.25 -12.69
C VAL A 76 -8.77 28.20 -12.63
N THR A 77 -8.48 29.50 -12.73
CA THR A 77 -9.47 30.49 -13.12
C THR A 77 -9.81 30.18 -14.58
N PRO A 78 -11.05 29.79 -14.92
CA PRO A 78 -11.43 29.68 -16.33
C PRO A 78 -11.25 31.07 -16.98
N PRO A 79 -10.71 31.17 -18.20
CA PRO A 79 -10.61 32.45 -18.87
C PRO A 79 -12.03 33.00 -19.04
N ALA A 80 -12.28 34.19 -18.48
CA ALA A 80 -13.48 34.95 -18.77
C ALA A 80 -13.47 35.24 -20.28
N ALA A 81 -14.41 34.65 -21.00
CA ALA A 81 -14.67 35.02 -22.38
C ALA A 81 -15.15 36.48 -22.38
N ALA A 82 -14.38 37.35 -23.05
CA ALA A 82 -14.73 38.73 -23.38
C ALA A 82 -14.89 38.84 -24.90
#